data_AF-A0A2N1PYC7-F1
#
_entry.id   AF-A0A2N1PYC7-F1
#
_cell.length_a   1.000
_cell.length_b   1.000
_cell.length_c   1.000
_cell.angle_alpha   90.00
_cell.angle_beta   90.00
_cell.angle_gamma   90.00
#
_symmetry.space_group_name_H-M   'P 1'
#
loop_
_entity.id
_entity.type
_entity.pdbx_description
1 polymer ?
#
loop_
_entity_poly.entity_id
_entity_poly.type
_entity_poly.pdbx_seq_one_letter_code
_entity_poly.pdbx_strand_id
1 'polypeptide(L)'
;MELFYTSEHKDGLTKQEIKAALEKSLEGKSIKKVLLVPPDYTRYHSNSGFITNTYYHLLKDIAVVDILPALGTHEPMTDEEITDMYGDIPLDRFIIHNWREDVIHVGEVPGDFIKSITDGLWDKPVGMEVNKLIMDPSYDLIISIGQVVPHEVIGMANHAKNLFVGCGGKTTINQSHMIGAVYGMERMMGKDFTPVR
;
A
#
# COMPACT_ATOMS: atom_id res chain seq x y z
N MET A 1 -13.56 7.74 12.67
CA MET A 1 -14.62 6.73 12.54
C MET A 1 -14.12 5.69 11.57
N GLU A 2 -14.08 4.44 11.97
CA GLU A 2 -13.78 3.33 11.06
C GLU A 2 -15.06 2.95 10.33
N LEU A 3 -14.96 2.75 9.02
CA LEU A 3 -16.10 2.40 8.17
C LEU A 3 -15.91 0.97 7.68
N PHE A 4 -16.88 0.10 7.99
CA PHE A 4 -16.91 -1.28 7.54
C PHE A 4 -18.17 -1.53 6.73
N TYR A 5 -17.98 -2.12 5.55
CA TYR A 5 -19.05 -2.48 4.63
C TYR A 5 -18.91 -3.96 4.28
N THR A 6 -20.02 -4.68 4.25
CA THR A 6 -20.06 -6.10 3.91
C THR A 6 -21.25 -6.31 2.99
N SER A 7 -21.04 -7.01 1.88
CA SER A 7 -22.13 -7.34 0.96
C SER A 7 -22.89 -8.56 1.48
N GLU A 8 -24.23 -8.52 1.36
CA GLU A 8 -25.08 -9.70 1.54
C GLU A 8 -25.21 -10.53 0.26
N HIS A 9 -24.69 -10.03 -0.87
CA HIS A 9 -24.74 -10.66 -2.17
C HIS A 9 -23.43 -11.38 -2.52
N LYS A 10 -23.55 -12.50 -3.23
CA LYS A 10 -22.40 -13.34 -3.64
C LYS A 10 -21.42 -12.61 -4.56
N ASP A 11 -21.90 -11.62 -5.30
CA ASP A 11 -21.11 -10.85 -6.27
C ASP A 11 -20.33 -9.68 -5.63
N GLY A 12 -20.39 -9.55 -4.30
CA GLY A 12 -19.72 -8.48 -3.56
C GLY A 12 -20.52 -7.17 -3.54
N LEU A 13 -19.85 -6.08 -3.15
CA LEU A 13 -20.44 -4.74 -3.14
C LEU A 13 -20.55 -4.22 -4.57
N THR A 14 -21.70 -3.61 -4.89
CA THR A 14 -21.90 -2.92 -6.16
C THR A 14 -20.99 -1.70 -6.28
N LYS A 15 -20.75 -1.23 -7.52
CA LYS A 15 -19.96 -0.01 -7.77
C LYS A 15 -20.55 1.21 -7.06
N GLN A 16 -21.88 1.29 -6.96
CA GLN A 16 -22.61 2.37 -6.29
C GLN A 16 -22.39 2.34 -4.78
N GLU A 17 -22.46 1.15 -4.15
CA GLU A 17 -22.18 0.99 -2.72
C GLU A 17 -20.73 1.34 -2.39
N ILE A 18 -19.78 0.89 -3.21
CA ILE A 18 -18.37 1.26 -3.06
C ILE A 18 -18.22 2.77 -3.18
N LYS A 19 -18.76 3.40 -4.24
CA LYS A 19 -18.68 4.85 -4.42
C LYS A 19 -19.22 5.62 -3.19
N ALA A 20 -20.39 5.23 -2.69
CA ALA A 20 -20.99 5.86 -1.51
C ALA A 20 -20.12 5.69 -0.25
N ALA A 21 -19.47 4.53 -0.09
CA ALA A 21 -18.52 4.30 1.00
C ALA A 21 -17.27 5.19 0.90
N LEU A 22 -16.75 5.40 -0.32
CA LEU A 22 -15.60 6.29 -0.55
C LEU A 22 -15.97 7.77 -0.36
N GLU A 23 -17.16 8.20 -0.77
CA GLU A 23 -17.68 9.54 -0.47
C GLU A 23 -17.78 9.77 1.03
N LYS A 24 -18.36 8.82 1.75
CA LYS A 24 -18.49 8.89 3.22
C LYS A 24 -17.14 8.92 3.93
N SER A 25 -16.11 8.26 3.40
CA SER A 25 -14.78 8.26 4.02
C SER A 25 -14.10 9.63 3.98
N LEU A 26 -14.55 10.53 3.10
CA LEU A 26 -14.05 11.88 2.93
C LEU A 26 -14.84 12.94 3.71
N GLU A 27 -16.02 12.60 4.25
CA GLU A 27 -16.89 13.54 4.96
C GLU A 27 -16.19 14.27 6.11
N GLY A 28 -16.36 15.59 6.18
CA GLY A 28 -15.82 16.44 7.23
C GLY A 28 -14.31 16.70 7.15
N LYS A 29 -13.62 16.19 6.12
CA LYS A 29 -12.19 16.47 5.91
C LYS A 29 -12.01 17.74 5.07
N SER A 30 -11.07 18.59 5.47
CA SER A 30 -10.56 19.69 4.63
C SER A 30 -9.25 19.23 4.01
N ILE A 31 -9.27 18.97 2.70
CA ILE A 31 -8.17 18.36 1.95
C ILE A 31 -7.77 19.33 0.85
N LYS A 32 -6.49 19.71 0.77
CA LYS A 32 -5.93 20.53 -0.30
C LYS A 32 -4.92 19.75 -1.14
N LYS A 33 -4.23 18.79 -0.54
CA LYS A 33 -3.31 17.88 -1.23
C LYS A 33 -3.42 16.46 -0.68
N VAL A 34 -3.58 15.48 -1.56
CA VAL A 34 -3.76 14.07 -1.19
C VAL A 34 -2.79 13.19 -1.99
N LEU A 35 -2.26 12.17 -1.33
CA LEU A 35 -1.47 11.11 -1.95
C LEU A 35 -2.29 9.81 -1.93
N LEU A 36 -2.65 9.31 -3.12
CA LEU A 36 -3.23 7.97 -3.27
C LEU A 36 -2.09 6.97 -3.45
N VAL A 37 -2.11 5.89 -2.67
CA VAL A 37 -1.09 4.82 -2.72
C VAL A 37 -1.77 3.50 -3.10
N PRO A 38 -2.09 3.29 -4.40
CA PRO A 38 -2.69 2.06 -4.89
C PRO A 38 -1.61 1.00 -5.22
N PRO A 39 -1.97 -0.26 -5.49
CA PRO A 39 -0.98 -1.26 -5.92
C PRO A 39 -0.54 -1.03 -7.36
N ASP A 40 0.40 -1.82 -7.86
CA ASP A 40 0.76 -1.80 -9.28
C ASP A 40 -0.13 -2.73 -10.13
N TYR A 41 0.20 -2.84 -11.42
CA TYR A 41 -0.53 -3.67 -12.38
C TYR A 41 -0.58 -5.16 -12.02
N THR A 42 0.34 -5.67 -11.20
CA THR A 42 0.33 -7.07 -10.72
C THR A 42 -0.86 -7.38 -9.79
N ARG A 43 -1.65 -6.37 -9.44
CA ARG A 43 -2.90 -6.47 -8.68
C ARG A 43 -4.11 -5.97 -9.46
N TYR A 44 -4.08 -6.05 -10.79
CA TYR A 44 -5.15 -5.59 -11.68
C TYR A 44 -6.57 -6.02 -11.22
N HIS A 45 -6.76 -7.30 -10.88
CA HIS A 45 -8.06 -7.84 -10.45
C HIS A 45 -8.50 -7.48 -9.02
N SER A 46 -7.77 -6.59 -8.32
CA SER A 46 -8.07 -6.21 -6.93
C SER A 46 -9.22 -5.21 -6.77
N ASN A 47 -9.79 -4.72 -7.88
CA ASN A 47 -10.72 -3.59 -7.91
C ASN A 47 -10.11 -2.25 -7.41
N SER A 48 -8.81 -2.23 -7.07
CA SER A 48 -8.11 -1.02 -6.62
C SER A 48 -8.07 0.06 -7.70
N GLY A 49 -8.06 -0.33 -8.98
CA GLY A 49 -8.17 0.60 -10.11
C GLY A 49 -9.43 1.46 -10.05
N PHE A 50 -10.60 0.81 -9.90
CA PHE A 50 -11.88 1.50 -9.75
C PHE A 50 -11.94 2.37 -8.49
N ILE A 51 -11.44 1.88 -7.35
CA ILE A 51 -11.44 2.63 -6.09
C ILE A 51 -10.55 3.88 -6.20
N THR A 52 -9.36 3.74 -6.80
CA THR A 52 -8.42 4.85 -6.99
C THR A 52 -8.99 5.89 -7.95
N ASN A 53 -9.54 5.46 -9.08
CA ASN A 53 -10.22 6.34 -10.04
C ASN A 53 -11.39 7.08 -9.38
N THR A 54 -12.19 6.39 -8.56
CA THR A 54 -13.30 7.02 -7.82
C THR A 54 -12.79 8.09 -6.84
N TYR A 55 -11.77 7.79 -6.03
CA TYR A 55 -11.17 8.79 -5.15
C TYR A 55 -10.61 9.99 -5.91
N TYR A 56 -9.92 9.74 -7.03
CA TYR A 56 -9.39 10.82 -7.88
C TYR A 56 -10.51 11.76 -8.33
N HIS A 57 -11.62 11.24 -8.87
CA HIS A 57 -12.73 12.09 -9.33
C HIS A 57 -13.50 12.78 -8.21
N LEU A 58 -13.53 12.21 -7.00
CA LEU A 58 -14.12 12.87 -5.83
C LEU A 58 -13.27 14.05 -5.32
N LEU A 59 -11.96 14.06 -5.61
CA LEU A 59 -11.00 14.99 -5.00
C LEU A 59 -10.38 15.99 -5.99
N LYS A 60 -10.28 15.66 -7.28
CA LYS A 60 -9.52 16.45 -8.28
C LYS A 60 -9.98 17.91 -8.44
N ASP A 61 -11.25 18.19 -8.18
CA ASP A 61 -11.82 19.55 -8.34
C ASP A 61 -11.64 20.42 -7.08
N ILE A 62 -11.21 19.82 -5.97
CA ILE A 62 -11.07 20.48 -4.66
C ILE A 62 -9.66 20.36 -4.05
N ALA A 63 -8.83 19.45 -4.55
CA ALA A 63 -7.50 19.17 -4.05
C ALA A 63 -6.54 18.78 -5.18
N VAL A 64 -5.24 18.96 -4.94
CA VAL A 64 -4.19 18.32 -5.74
C VAL A 64 -4.16 16.84 -5.38
N VAL A 65 -4.31 15.98 -6.39
CA VAL A 65 -4.28 14.51 -6.23
C VAL A 65 -3.05 13.96 -6.93
N ASP A 66 -2.13 13.43 -6.15
CA ASP A 66 -0.97 12.67 -6.65
C ASP A 66 -1.19 11.18 -6.40
N ILE A 67 -0.66 10.33 -7.28
CA ILE A 67 -0.80 8.88 -7.20
C ILE A 67 0.59 8.25 -7.20
N LEU A 68 0.88 7.47 -6.17
CA LEU A 68 2.14 6.76 -6.00
C LEU A 68 1.86 5.25 -5.98
N PRO A 69 1.91 4.55 -7.15
CA PRO A 69 1.77 3.11 -7.18
C PRO A 69 2.81 2.42 -6.30
N ALA A 70 2.34 1.52 -5.44
CA ALA A 70 3.12 0.75 -4.48
C ALA A 70 3.86 -0.41 -5.18
N LEU A 71 4.87 -0.07 -5.98
CA LEU A 71 5.65 -0.96 -6.85
C LEU A 71 6.52 -1.98 -6.10
N GLY A 72 7.06 -1.61 -4.95
CA GLY A 72 8.19 -2.32 -4.36
C GLY A 72 9.38 -2.36 -5.33
N THR A 73 9.83 -3.56 -5.69
CA THR A 73 10.95 -3.74 -6.63
C THR A 73 10.53 -3.99 -8.08
N HIS A 74 9.23 -3.92 -8.38
CA HIS A 74 8.74 -4.17 -9.74
C HIS A 74 9.10 -3.04 -10.70
N GLU A 75 8.99 -3.34 -12.00
CA GLU A 75 9.17 -2.33 -13.05
C GLU A 75 8.03 -1.31 -13.01
N PRO A 76 8.30 -0.03 -13.34
CA PRO A 76 7.25 0.97 -13.48
C PRO A 76 6.18 0.54 -14.46
N MET A 77 4.92 0.85 -14.14
CA MET A 77 3.79 0.58 -15.03
C MET A 77 3.94 1.37 -16.33
N THR A 78 3.57 0.77 -17.46
CA THR A 78 3.50 1.50 -18.73
C THR A 78 2.27 2.41 -18.78
N ASP A 79 2.26 3.37 -19.71
CA ASP A 79 1.11 4.25 -19.93
C ASP A 79 -0.17 3.45 -20.27
N GLU A 80 -0.03 2.35 -21.03
CA GLU A 80 -1.13 1.44 -21.36
C GLU A 80 -1.65 0.70 -20.12
N GLU A 81 -0.75 0.18 -19.26
CA GLU A 81 -1.13 -0.49 -18.01
C GLU A 81 -1.80 0.48 -17.03
N ILE A 82 -1.32 1.72 -16.96
CA ILE A 82 -1.94 2.78 -16.16
C ILE A 82 -3.35 3.07 -16.68
N THR A 83 -3.49 3.26 -17.99
CA THR A 83 -4.79 3.57 -18.61
C THR A 83 -5.79 2.42 -18.44
N ASP A 84 -5.35 1.17 -18.59
CA ASP A 84 -6.22 0.01 -18.43
C ASP A 84 -6.66 -0.20 -16.97
N MET A 85 -5.73 -0.05 -16.02
CA MET A 85 -6.04 -0.26 -14.60
C MET A 85 -6.80 0.92 -13.97
N TYR A 86 -6.42 2.15 -14.30
CA TYR A 86 -6.90 3.35 -13.61
C TYR A 86 -7.82 4.23 -14.45
N GLY A 87 -8.06 3.89 -15.72
CA GLY A 87 -9.01 4.57 -16.58
C GLY A 87 -8.52 5.93 -17.06
N ASP A 88 -9.34 6.96 -16.86
CA ASP A 88 -9.17 8.30 -17.44
C ASP A 88 -8.34 9.28 -16.59
N ILE A 89 -7.63 8.77 -15.58
CA ILE A 89 -6.74 9.61 -14.78
C ILE A 89 -5.57 10.08 -15.65
N PRO A 90 -5.27 11.39 -15.71
CA PRO A 90 -4.13 11.89 -16.46
C PRO A 90 -2.81 11.26 -16.00
N LEU A 91 -1.98 10.84 -16.96
CA LEU A 91 -0.71 10.14 -16.69
C LEU A 91 0.26 10.95 -15.82
N ASP A 92 0.21 12.28 -15.92
CA ASP A 92 1.05 13.20 -15.14
C ASP A 92 0.71 13.24 -13.64
N ARG A 93 -0.37 12.57 -13.21
CA ARG A 93 -0.72 12.37 -11.80
C ARG A 93 0.02 11.19 -11.17
N PHE A 94 0.59 10.30 -11.98
CA PHE A 94 1.29 9.11 -11.51
C PHE A 94 2.77 9.39 -11.29
N ILE A 95 3.24 9.12 -10.08
CA ILE A 95 4.61 9.27 -9.65
C ILE A 95 5.23 7.89 -9.56
N ILE A 96 6.34 7.68 -10.27
CA ILE A 96 7.07 6.42 -10.23
C ILE A 96 7.84 6.33 -8.91
N HIS A 97 7.62 5.25 -8.15
CA HIS A 97 8.41 4.97 -6.96
C HIS A 97 9.77 4.37 -7.33
N ASN A 98 10.87 5.10 -7.07
CA ASN A 98 12.22 4.55 -7.17
C ASN A 98 12.74 4.12 -5.79
N TRP A 99 12.60 2.82 -5.47
CA TRP A 99 13.03 2.23 -4.20
C TRP A 99 14.54 2.38 -3.89
N ARG A 100 15.35 2.80 -4.85
CA ARG A 100 16.80 3.01 -4.66
C ARG A 100 17.13 4.43 -4.18
N GLU A 101 16.39 5.44 -4.63
CA GLU A 101 16.78 6.85 -4.49
C GLU A 101 15.71 7.74 -3.84
N ASP A 102 14.43 7.36 -3.90
CA ASP A 102 13.32 8.22 -3.41
C ASP A 102 12.92 7.94 -1.96
N VAL A 103 13.73 7.19 -1.22
CA VAL A 103 13.40 6.73 0.13
C VAL A 103 14.14 7.49 1.21
N ILE A 104 13.50 7.62 2.37
CA ILE A 104 14.11 8.13 3.59
C ILE A 104 14.01 7.09 4.70
N HIS A 105 15.01 7.08 5.57
CA HIS A 105 14.99 6.26 6.78
C HIS A 105 14.08 6.92 7.83
N VAL A 106 13.07 6.19 8.30
CA VAL A 106 12.10 6.68 9.30
C VAL A 106 12.28 6.07 10.68
N GLY A 107 13.20 5.12 10.83
CA GLY A 107 13.56 4.50 12.09
C GLY A 107 13.93 3.03 11.92
N GLU A 108 14.02 2.31 13.03
CA GLU A 108 14.35 0.89 13.04
C GLU A 108 13.50 0.11 14.04
N VAL A 109 13.31 -1.18 13.76
CA VAL A 109 12.74 -2.13 14.71
C VAL A 109 13.91 -2.82 15.45
N PRO A 110 13.98 -2.75 16.80
CA PRO A 110 15.11 -3.28 17.56
C PRO A 110 15.33 -4.78 17.38
N GLY A 111 16.60 -5.19 17.33
CA GLY A 111 16.98 -6.60 17.14
C GLY A 111 16.43 -7.55 18.21
N ASP A 112 16.39 -7.13 19.47
CA ASP A 112 15.82 -7.94 20.57
C ASP A 112 14.33 -8.22 20.38
N PHE A 113 13.57 -7.26 19.85
CA PHE A 113 12.17 -7.46 19.51
C PHE A 113 12.04 -8.45 18.35
N ILE A 114 12.80 -8.26 17.27
CA ILE A 114 12.80 -9.18 16.12
C ILE A 114 13.16 -10.60 16.55
N LYS A 115 14.15 -10.75 17.43
CA LYS A 115 14.55 -12.05 18.00
C LYS A 115 13.40 -12.73 18.72
N SER A 116 12.63 -11.98 19.50
CA SER A 116 11.50 -12.51 20.25
C SER A 116 10.36 -12.99 19.35
N ILE A 117 10.09 -12.29 18.24
CA ILE A 117 8.99 -12.64 17.32
C ILE A 117 9.41 -13.66 16.26
N THR A 118 10.71 -13.88 16.04
CA THR A 118 11.23 -14.84 15.06
C THR A 118 11.73 -16.15 15.70
N ASP A 119 11.44 -16.39 16.98
CA ASP A 119 11.97 -17.53 17.75
C ASP A 119 13.50 -17.64 17.71
N GLY A 120 14.19 -16.49 17.69
CA GLY A 120 15.64 -16.43 17.65
C GLY A 120 16.29 -16.62 16.28
N LEU A 121 15.49 -16.75 15.21
CA LEU A 121 16.02 -16.92 13.83
C LEU A 121 16.67 -15.66 13.27
N TRP A 122 16.38 -14.49 13.84
CA TRP A 122 16.97 -13.22 13.46
C TRP A 122 17.13 -12.29 14.67
N ASP A 123 18.30 -11.70 14.87
CA ASP A 123 18.61 -10.86 16.03
C ASP A 123 19.17 -9.47 15.69
N LYS A 124 19.19 -9.11 14.40
CA LYS A 124 19.67 -7.81 13.94
C LYS A 124 18.51 -6.80 13.84
N PRO A 125 18.74 -5.51 14.11
CA PRO A 125 17.75 -4.47 13.85
C PRO A 125 17.30 -4.45 12.39
N VAL A 126 16.05 -4.08 12.15
CA VAL A 126 15.46 -3.93 10.81
C VAL A 126 15.22 -2.45 10.54
N GLY A 127 15.90 -1.91 9.54
CA GLY A 127 15.75 -0.52 9.13
C GLY A 127 14.45 -0.30 8.35
N MET A 128 13.73 0.75 8.70
CA MET A 128 12.48 1.17 8.07
C MET A 128 12.74 2.36 7.15
N GLU A 129 12.42 2.16 5.88
CA GLU A 129 12.56 3.10 4.77
C GLU A 129 11.22 3.19 4.05
N VAL A 130 10.80 4.40 3.71
CA VAL A 130 9.61 4.68 2.89
C VAL A 130 9.90 5.79 1.91
N ASN A 131 9.13 5.86 0.82
CA ASN A 131 9.19 6.95 -0.13
C ASN A 131 9.02 8.29 0.60
N LYS A 132 9.88 9.27 0.32
CA LYS A 132 9.86 10.61 0.93
C LYS A 132 8.49 11.30 0.88
N LEU A 133 7.68 11.03 -0.15
CA LEU A 133 6.34 11.59 -0.29
C LEU A 133 5.38 11.11 0.80
N ILE A 134 5.58 9.92 1.35
CA ILE A 134 4.76 9.40 2.47
C ILE A 134 4.96 10.24 3.73
N MET A 135 6.12 10.88 3.88
CA MET A 135 6.47 11.70 5.03
C MET A 135 6.47 13.20 4.71
N ASP A 136 6.05 13.58 3.51
CA ASP A 136 6.00 14.98 3.09
C ASP A 136 4.82 15.68 3.79
N PRO A 137 5.07 16.66 4.67
CA PRO A 137 4.04 17.33 5.45
C PRO A 137 3.11 18.21 4.60
N SER A 138 3.38 18.38 3.30
CA SER A 138 2.47 19.07 2.38
C SER A 138 1.24 18.26 2.01
N TYR A 139 1.23 16.94 2.23
CA TYR A 139 0.04 16.11 2.04
C TYR A 139 -0.84 16.15 3.30
N ASP A 140 -2.10 16.57 3.13
CA ASP A 140 -3.09 16.59 4.21
C ASP A 140 -3.66 15.19 4.49
N LEU A 141 -3.60 14.31 3.49
CA LEU A 141 -4.16 12.97 3.53
C LEU A 141 -3.36 12.01 2.66
N ILE A 142 -3.12 10.80 3.18
CA ILE A 142 -2.61 9.66 2.44
C ILE A 142 -3.67 8.56 2.48
N ILE A 143 -4.05 8.04 1.31
CA ILE A 143 -5.02 6.94 1.19
C ILE A 143 -4.29 5.74 0.59
N SER A 144 -4.01 4.73 1.42
CA SER A 144 -3.48 3.45 0.94
C SER A 144 -4.61 2.54 0.49
N ILE A 145 -4.54 2.09 -0.76
CA ILE A 145 -5.58 1.31 -1.44
C ILE A 145 -4.97 -0.06 -1.77
N GLY A 146 -5.72 -1.14 -1.56
CA GLY A 146 -5.26 -2.47 -1.92
C GLY A 146 -6.22 -3.58 -1.49
N GLN A 147 -5.83 -4.82 -1.75
CA GLN A 147 -6.58 -6.02 -1.37
C GLN A 147 -5.84 -6.85 -0.31
N VAL A 148 -6.59 -7.37 0.66
CA VAL A 148 -6.06 -8.35 1.63
C VAL A 148 -6.15 -9.74 1.03
N VAL A 149 -5.01 -10.39 0.82
CA VAL A 149 -4.90 -11.77 0.29
C VAL A 149 -3.78 -12.52 1.01
N PRO A 150 -3.83 -13.86 1.10
CA PRO A 150 -2.68 -14.65 1.55
C PRO A 150 -1.41 -14.29 0.79
N HIS A 151 -0.29 -14.21 1.50
CA HIS A 151 1.00 -13.77 0.97
C HIS A 151 2.14 -14.56 1.60
N GLU A 152 3.08 -15.01 0.78
CA GLU A 152 4.16 -15.91 1.17
C GLU A 152 5.20 -15.27 2.10
N VAL A 153 5.48 -13.98 1.91
CA VAL A 153 6.47 -13.24 2.74
C VAL A 153 5.91 -12.76 4.08
N ILE A 154 4.67 -12.26 4.12
CA ILE A 154 4.12 -11.50 5.27
C ILE A 154 2.86 -12.15 5.88
N GLY A 155 2.47 -13.31 5.35
CA GLY A 155 1.23 -14.01 5.72
C GLY A 155 -0.02 -13.44 5.06
N MET A 156 -0.33 -12.17 5.30
CA MET A 156 -1.41 -11.44 4.60
C MET A 156 -0.87 -10.17 3.96
N ALA A 157 -1.20 -9.93 2.68
CA ALA A 157 -0.84 -8.72 1.95
C ALA A 157 -1.58 -7.48 2.49
N ASN A 158 -1.33 -6.32 1.85
CA ASN A 158 -1.92 -5.01 2.16
C ASN A 158 -1.48 -4.41 3.50
N HIS A 159 -2.19 -3.39 3.96
CA HIS A 159 -1.92 -2.68 5.21
C HIS A 159 -0.54 -2.01 5.15
N ALA A 160 0.24 -2.07 6.23
CA ALA A 160 1.59 -1.55 6.34
C ALA A 160 2.53 -2.03 5.19
N LYS A 161 2.27 -3.20 4.59
CA LYS A 161 3.03 -3.70 3.43
C LYS A 161 3.05 -2.70 2.28
N ASN A 162 1.93 -2.02 2.00
CA ASN A 162 1.86 -1.09 0.87
C ASN A 162 2.84 0.07 1.05
N LEU A 163 3.10 0.48 2.30
CA LEU A 163 3.99 1.59 2.62
C LEU A 163 5.44 1.12 2.76
N PHE A 164 5.71 0.14 3.61
CA PHE A 164 7.07 -0.28 3.96
C PHE A 164 7.70 -1.26 2.96
N VAL A 165 6.90 -1.95 2.15
CA VAL A 165 7.42 -2.79 1.06
C VAL A 165 7.08 -2.17 -0.28
N GLY A 166 5.81 -1.82 -0.52
CA GLY A 166 5.34 -1.28 -1.79
C GLY A 166 5.88 0.12 -2.11
N CYS A 167 6.12 0.95 -1.09
CA CYS A 167 6.80 2.23 -1.22
C CYS A 167 8.11 2.27 -0.42
N GLY A 168 8.66 1.09 -0.12
CA GLY A 168 9.82 0.93 0.75
C GLY A 168 11.16 1.04 0.05
N GLY A 169 12.23 1.08 0.85
CA GLY A 169 13.60 1.06 0.35
C GLY A 169 14.27 -0.31 0.38
N LYS A 170 15.47 -0.38 -0.18
CA LYS A 170 16.30 -1.59 -0.25
C LYS A 170 16.44 -2.29 1.10
N THR A 171 16.66 -1.53 2.18
CA THR A 171 16.92 -2.07 3.51
C THR A 171 15.68 -2.78 4.03
N THR A 172 14.53 -2.09 4.03
CA THR A 172 13.26 -2.62 4.53
C THR A 172 12.79 -3.80 3.70
N ILE A 173 12.83 -3.67 2.37
CA ILE A 173 12.40 -4.74 1.45
C ILE A 173 13.26 -5.99 1.69
N ASN A 174 14.59 -5.89 1.63
CA ASN A 174 15.45 -7.07 1.73
C ASN A 174 15.39 -7.74 3.09
N GLN A 175 15.41 -6.96 4.18
CA GLN A 175 15.39 -7.51 5.53
C GLN A 175 14.05 -8.17 5.86
N SER A 176 12.92 -7.55 5.48
CA SER A 176 11.60 -8.16 5.66
C SER A 176 11.44 -9.47 4.88
N HIS A 177 11.92 -9.51 3.62
CA HIS A 177 11.91 -10.74 2.82
C HIS A 177 12.80 -11.82 3.42
N MET A 178 13.96 -11.46 3.95
CA MET A 178 14.86 -12.42 4.59
C MET A 178 14.25 -12.98 5.88
N ILE A 179 13.64 -12.14 6.73
CA ILE A 179 12.92 -12.60 7.93
C ILE A 179 11.80 -13.56 7.54
N GLY A 180 11.02 -13.22 6.51
CA GLY A 180 9.98 -14.11 6.01
C GLY A 180 10.56 -15.46 5.53
N ALA A 181 11.64 -15.43 4.77
CA ALA A 181 12.28 -16.64 4.26
C ALA A 181 12.83 -17.54 5.39
N VAL A 182 13.50 -16.99 6.41
CA VAL A 182 14.06 -17.79 7.51
C VAL A 182 12.98 -18.28 8.46
N TYR A 183 11.92 -17.50 8.69
CA TYR A 183 10.81 -17.91 9.54
C TYR A 183 9.95 -18.99 8.87
N GLY A 184 9.86 -18.99 7.53
CA GLY A 184 9.33 -20.10 6.74
C GLY A 184 7.88 -19.91 6.28
N MET A 185 7.63 -20.24 5.01
CA MET A 185 6.34 -20.00 4.34
C MET A 185 5.20 -20.81 4.98
N GLU A 186 5.46 -22.05 5.37
CA GLU A 186 4.49 -22.96 5.99
C GLU A 186 3.97 -22.40 7.33
N ARG A 187 4.77 -21.56 7.98
CA ARG A 187 4.41 -20.92 9.24
C ARG A 187 3.62 -19.63 9.03
N MET A 188 3.77 -18.94 7.90
CA MET A 188 3.24 -17.60 7.68
C MET A 188 2.07 -17.53 6.72
N MET A 189 2.07 -18.30 5.64
CA MET A 189 1.12 -18.16 4.54
C MET A 189 -0.33 -18.10 5.04
N GLY A 190 -1.02 -17.01 4.72
CA GLY A 190 -2.42 -16.81 5.09
C GLY A 190 -2.68 -16.47 6.56
N LYS A 191 -1.64 -16.21 7.36
CA LYS A 191 -1.78 -15.79 8.76
C LYS A 191 -1.65 -14.29 8.90
N ASP A 192 -2.55 -13.71 9.69
CA ASP A 192 -2.63 -12.28 9.98
C ASP A 192 -1.62 -11.79 11.03
N PHE A 193 -1.07 -12.71 11.84
CA PHE A 193 0.02 -12.45 12.79
C PHE A 193 1.26 -13.25 12.39
N THR A 194 2.22 -12.58 11.75
CA THR A 194 3.53 -13.14 11.39
C THR A 194 4.63 -12.16 11.79
N PRO A 195 5.90 -12.58 11.91
CA PRO A 195 6.96 -11.68 12.36
C PRO A 195 7.21 -10.49 11.43
N VAL A 196 6.79 -10.59 10.16
CA VAL A 196 6.95 -9.54 9.15
C VAL A 196 5.76 -8.57 9.15
N ARG A 197 4.62 -8.94 9.73
CA ARG A 197 3.37 -8.17 9.72
C ARG A 197 3.21 -7.33 10.97
#